data_AF-A0A810NBH8-F1
#
_entry.id   AF-A0A810NBH8-F1
#
_cell.length_a   1.000
_cell.length_b   1.000
_cell.length_c   1.000
_cell.angle_alpha   90.00
_cell.angle_beta   90.00
_cell.angle_gamma   90.00
#
_symmetry.space_group_name_H-M   'P 1'
#
loop_
_entity.id
_entity.type
_entity.pdbx_description
1 polymer ?
#
loop_
_entity_poly.entity_id
_entity_poly.type
_entity_poly.pdbx_seq_one_letter_code
_entity_poly.pdbx_strand_id
1 'polypeptide(L)'
;MADSSTVDEDALRAVAALLGERNAIDAKIAGHIGRPMTAGHLGEWIAAQIFDIDLEPAANARAFDGRFASGPLAGQTVNVKWYLQRDGILDVARSGQPDHYLVLTGPVAPAGTSRGGVRPWWVESVHLFDAGRLVAELESRGSASAPPPASSPPSGRRPRSSPGRSTRRSPSILDRLPCSDSSRRRRSTPIVGTDLRLLL
;
A
#
# COMPACT_ATOMS: atom_id res chain seq x y z
N MET A 1 29.65 13.27 -37.11
CA MET A 1 29.71 11.80 -37.10
C MET A 1 29.05 11.33 -35.83
N ALA A 2 27.75 11.01 -35.91
CA ALA A 2 27.04 10.38 -34.80
C ALA A 2 27.22 8.88 -35.00
N ASP A 3 28.08 8.26 -34.20
CA ASP A 3 28.13 6.81 -34.14
C ASP A 3 27.01 6.33 -33.23
N SER A 4 26.16 5.51 -33.83
CA SER A 4 24.92 5.00 -33.30
C SER A 4 25.24 4.06 -32.15
N SER A 5 24.46 4.16 -31.07
CA SER A 5 24.41 3.24 -29.94
C SER A 5 24.53 1.77 -30.40
N THR A 6 25.71 1.19 -30.30
CA THR A 6 25.90 -0.25 -30.48
C THR A 6 25.33 -0.93 -29.25
N VAL A 7 24.23 -1.66 -29.45
CA VAL A 7 23.69 -2.56 -28.43
C VAL A 7 24.80 -3.55 -28.08
N ASP A 8 25.09 -3.69 -26.78
CA ASP A 8 26.00 -4.71 -26.29
C ASP A 8 25.33 -6.08 -26.44
N GLU A 9 25.57 -6.73 -27.58
CA GLU A 9 24.94 -8.02 -27.93
C GLU A 9 25.32 -9.14 -26.94
N ASP A 10 26.53 -9.11 -26.40
CA ASP A 10 26.99 -10.09 -25.42
C ASP A 10 26.25 -9.91 -24.10
N ALA A 11 26.10 -8.67 -23.62
CA ALA A 11 25.28 -8.38 -22.45
C ALA A 11 23.81 -8.78 -22.67
N LEU A 12 23.27 -8.54 -23.87
CA LEU A 12 21.89 -8.94 -24.18
C LEU A 12 21.71 -10.47 -24.14
N ARG A 13 22.67 -11.23 -24.70
CA ARG A 13 22.66 -12.71 -24.63
C ARG A 13 22.76 -13.20 -23.18
N ALA A 14 23.63 -12.58 -22.38
CA ALA A 14 23.76 -12.92 -20.96
C ALA A 14 22.46 -12.67 -20.19
N VAL A 15 21.80 -11.52 -20.41
CA VAL A 15 20.50 -11.21 -19.80
C VAL A 15 19.43 -12.21 -20.23
N ALA A 16 19.37 -12.59 -21.51
CA ALA A 16 18.40 -13.58 -21.99
C ALA A 16 18.58 -14.96 -21.33
N ALA A 17 19.83 -15.41 -21.14
CA ALA A 17 20.13 -16.65 -20.43
C ALA A 17 19.67 -16.61 -18.96
N LEU A 18 19.99 -15.52 -18.25
CA LEU A 18 19.57 -15.31 -16.86
C LEU A 18 18.04 -15.24 -16.71
N LEU A 19 17.34 -14.63 -17.66
CA LEU A 19 15.88 -14.63 -17.69
C LEU A 19 15.32 -16.05 -17.91
N GLY A 20 16.00 -16.88 -18.72
CA GLY A 20 15.67 -18.29 -18.87
C GLY A 20 15.76 -19.06 -17.55
N GLU A 21 16.86 -18.90 -16.82
CA GLU A 21 17.05 -19.49 -15.49
C GLU A 21 15.98 -19.00 -14.50
N ARG A 22 15.72 -17.70 -14.49
CA ARG A 22 14.70 -17.09 -13.63
C ARG A 22 13.30 -17.65 -13.90
N ASN A 23 12.91 -17.75 -15.16
CA ASN A 23 11.61 -18.30 -15.56
C ASN A 23 11.45 -19.76 -15.11
N ALA A 24 12.53 -20.56 -15.17
CA ALA A 24 12.50 -21.94 -14.70
C ALA A 24 12.33 -22.03 -13.18
N ILE A 25 12.95 -21.13 -12.41
CA ILE A 25 12.75 -21.02 -10.96
C ILE A 25 11.32 -20.57 -10.64
N ASP A 26 10.84 -19.53 -11.33
CA ASP A 26 9.50 -18.98 -11.13
C ASP A 26 8.40 -20.01 -11.45
N ALA A 27 8.62 -20.88 -12.45
CA ALA A 27 7.71 -21.99 -12.74
C ALA A 27 7.66 -23.03 -11.61
N LYS A 28 8.80 -23.35 -10.98
CA LYS A 28 8.85 -24.26 -9.81
C LYS A 28 8.11 -23.66 -8.63
N ILE A 29 8.34 -22.38 -8.34
CA ILE A 29 7.63 -21.65 -7.27
C ILE A 29 6.13 -21.62 -7.58
N ALA A 30 5.74 -21.31 -8.82
CA ALA A 30 4.35 -21.30 -9.26
C ALA A 30 3.66 -22.66 -9.03
N GLY A 31 4.39 -23.76 -9.22
CA GLY A 31 3.90 -25.11 -8.90
C GLY A 31 3.59 -25.32 -7.41
N HIS A 32 4.34 -24.67 -6.50
CA HIS A 32 4.08 -24.73 -5.06
C HIS A 32 2.93 -23.80 -4.62
N ILE A 33 2.85 -22.59 -5.19
CA ILE A 33 1.85 -21.60 -4.78
C ILE A 33 0.53 -21.68 -5.57
N GLY A 34 0.49 -22.47 -6.65
CA GLY A 34 -0.68 -22.63 -7.53
C GLY A 34 -1.04 -21.41 -8.38
N ARG A 35 -0.15 -20.40 -8.46
CA ARG A 35 -0.37 -19.10 -9.14
C ARG A 35 0.94 -18.61 -9.78
N PRO A 36 0.89 -17.71 -10.78
CA PRO A 36 2.11 -17.13 -11.35
C PRO A 36 2.98 -16.44 -10.30
N MET A 37 4.29 -16.60 -10.40
CA MET A 37 5.23 -15.99 -9.46
C MET A 37 5.21 -14.47 -9.58
N THR A 38 4.74 -13.80 -8.53
CA THR A 38 4.80 -12.34 -8.34
C THR A 38 5.01 -12.06 -6.85
N ALA A 39 5.44 -10.84 -6.51
CA ALA A 39 5.59 -10.44 -5.10
C ALA A 39 4.25 -10.48 -4.36
N GLY A 40 3.14 -10.10 -5.02
CA GLY A 40 1.80 -10.20 -4.45
C GLY A 40 1.41 -11.66 -4.17
N HIS A 41 1.41 -12.51 -5.19
CA HIS A 41 0.95 -13.90 -5.04
C HIS A 41 1.81 -14.71 -4.07
N LEU A 42 3.13 -14.57 -4.13
CA LEU A 42 4.01 -15.28 -3.21
C LEU A 42 3.90 -14.71 -1.79
N GLY A 43 3.74 -13.38 -1.65
CA GLY A 43 3.53 -12.73 -0.36
C GLY A 43 2.23 -13.17 0.32
N GLU A 44 1.12 -13.20 -0.42
CA GLU A 44 -0.17 -13.75 0.02
C GLU A 44 -0.04 -15.21 0.47
N TRP A 45 0.60 -16.05 -0.35
CA TRP A 45 0.79 -17.47 -0.03
C TRP A 45 1.61 -17.66 1.25
N ILE A 46 2.76 -16.97 1.39
CA ILE A 46 3.59 -17.01 2.60
C ILE A 46 2.78 -16.56 3.82
N ALA A 47 2.04 -15.45 3.68
CA ALA A 47 1.24 -14.91 4.76
C ALA A 47 0.14 -15.89 5.22
N ALA A 48 -0.52 -16.56 4.28
CA ALA A 48 -1.50 -17.60 4.57
C ALA A 48 -0.90 -18.78 5.37
N GLN A 49 0.31 -19.21 5.02
CA GLN A 49 0.98 -20.31 5.73
C GLN A 49 1.40 -19.94 7.16
N ILE A 50 1.90 -18.71 7.37
CA ILE A 50 2.51 -18.31 8.65
C ILE A 50 1.49 -17.73 9.63
N PHE A 51 0.53 -16.94 9.13
CA PHE A 51 -0.42 -16.19 9.95
C PHE A 51 -1.84 -16.75 9.93
N ASP A 52 -2.00 -17.95 9.35
CA ASP A 52 -3.28 -18.66 9.27
C ASP A 52 -4.38 -17.78 8.66
N ILE A 53 -4.17 -17.39 7.40
CA ILE A 53 -5.07 -16.50 6.65
C ILE A 53 -5.82 -17.31 5.59
N ASP A 54 -7.14 -17.26 5.65
CA ASP A 54 -8.02 -17.73 4.59
C ASP A 54 -8.03 -16.68 3.47
N LEU A 55 -7.35 -16.99 2.36
CA LEU A 55 -7.26 -16.12 1.19
C LEU A 55 -8.58 -16.11 0.41
N GLU A 56 -8.94 -14.94 -0.08
CA GLU A 56 -10.08 -14.77 -0.98
C GLU A 56 -9.79 -15.42 -2.34
N PRO A 57 -10.72 -16.24 -2.88
CA PRO A 57 -10.49 -16.96 -4.13
C PRO A 57 -10.44 -16.06 -5.38
N ALA A 58 -10.90 -14.80 -5.28
CA ALA A 58 -10.86 -13.83 -6.38
C ALA A 58 -10.46 -12.44 -5.89
N ALA A 59 -9.36 -11.91 -6.41
CA ALA A 59 -8.81 -10.58 -6.11
C ALA A 59 -9.70 -9.41 -6.59
N ASN A 60 -10.80 -9.71 -7.29
CA ASN A 60 -11.48 -8.75 -8.16
C ASN A 60 -12.65 -8.04 -7.47
N ALA A 61 -13.09 -8.51 -6.30
CA ALA A 61 -14.35 -8.08 -5.69
C ALA A 61 -14.22 -7.52 -4.26
N ARG A 62 -13.08 -7.73 -3.59
CA ARG A 62 -12.86 -7.35 -2.19
C ARG A 62 -11.58 -6.52 -2.10
N ALA A 63 -11.61 -5.44 -1.33
CA ALA A 63 -10.46 -4.54 -1.15
C ALA A 63 -9.43 -5.08 -0.12
N PHE A 64 -9.49 -6.39 0.16
CA PHE A 64 -8.65 -7.14 1.08
C PHE A 64 -8.38 -8.53 0.49
N ASP A 65 -7.27 -9.15 0.89
CA ASP A 65 -6.78 -10.40 0.30
C ASP A 65 -7.27 -11.64 1.06
N GLY A 66 -7.67 -11.49 2.31
CA GLY A 66 -8.16 -12.61 3.12
C GLY A 66 -8.66 -12.21 4.50
N ARG A 67 -8.87 -13.21 5.35
CA ARG A 67 -9.24 -13.07 6.77
C ARG A 67 -8.36 -13.96 7.62
N PHE A 68 -8.01 -13.50 8.81
CA PHE A 68 -7.39 -14.38 9.80
C PHE A 68 -8.38 -15.49 10.18
N ALA A 69 -7.97 -16.74 10.03
CA ALA A 69 -8.78 -17.91 10.33
C ALA A 69 -8.83 -18.18 11.84
N SER A 70 -7.75 -17.87 12.56
CA SER A 70 -7.63 -18.11 14.00
C SER A 70 -6.93 -16.98 14.78
N GLY A 71 -6.81 -17.19 16.09
CA GLY A 71 -6.14 -16.27 17.01
C GLY A 71 -6.97 -15.02 17.36
N PRO A 72 -6.34 -14.01 18.00
CA PRO A 72 -7.02 -12.80 18.47
C PRO A 72 -7.63 -11.93 17.37
N LEU A 73 -7.21 -12.14 16.13
CA LEU A 73 -7.67 -11.39 14.95
C LEU A 73 -8.65 -12.20 14.10
N ALA A 74 -9.08 -13.39 14.55
CA ALA A 74 -9.97 -14.27 13.79
C ALA A 74 -11.19 -13.52 13.23
N GLY A 75 -11.47 -13.73 11.94
CA GLY A 75 -12.55 -13.09 11.20
C GLY A 75 -12.25 -11.69 10.66
N GLN A 76 -11.21 -11.01 11.19
CA GLN A 76 -10.81 -9.68 10.72
C GLN A 76 -10.13 -9.79 9.35
N THR A 77 -10.42 -8.81 8.49
CA THR A 77 -9.92 -8.71 7.12
C THR A 77 -8.49 -8.20 7.09
N VAL A 78 -7.71 -8.70 6.13
CA VAL A 78 -6.31 -8.33 5.96
C VAL A 78 -5.96 -8.12 4.48
N ASN A 79 -5.15 -7.10 4.21
CA ASN A 79 -4.48 -6.92 2.92
C ASN A 79 -2.97 -7.13 3.12
N VAL A 80 -2.40 -8.02 2.31
CA VAL A 80 -1.01 -8.45 2.36
C VAL A 80 -0.21 -7.67 1.33
N LYS A 81 0.82 -6.96 1.79
CA LYS A 81 1.71 -6.17 0.91
C LYS A 81 3.14 -6.63 1.08
N TRP A 82 3.77 -7.08 0.01
CA TRP A 82 5.19 -7.39 0.02
C TRP A 82 5.99 -6.37 -0.80
N TYR A 83 6.78 -5.57 -0.08
CA TYR A 83 7.75 -4.67 -0.68
C TYR A 83 9.14 -5.30 -0.63
N LEU A 84 9.73 -5.65 -1.77
CA LEU A 84 11.08 -6.25 -1.85
C LEU A 84 12.20 -5.33 -1.32
N GLN A 85 11.87 -4.08 -1.01
CA GLN A 85 12.76 -3.10 -0.39
C GLN A 85 11.91 -2.15 0.46
N ARG A 86 12.39 -1.78 1.64
CA ARG A 86 11.70 -0.84 2.53
C ARG A 86 12.13 0.59 2.22
N ASP A 87 11.31 1.31 1.46
CA ASP A 87 11.49 2.74 1.11
C ASP A 87 10.57 3.69 1.89
N GLY A 88 9.77 3.16 2.82
CA GLY A 88 8.87 3.94 3.67
C GLY A 88 7.53 4.30 3.02
N ILE A 89 7.22 3.73 1.86
CA ILE A 89 5.94 3.93 1.18
C ILE A 89 5.02 2.73 1.45
N LEU A 90 3.79 3.03 1.83
CA LEU A 90 2.72 2.05 1.97
C LEU A 90 1.52 2.53 1.16
N ASP A 91 1.09 1.72 0.21
CA ASP A 91 -0.11 1.98 -0.56
C ASP A 91 -1.34 1.62 0.28
N VAL A 92 -2.23 2.60 0.51
CA VAL A 92 -3.37 2.47 1.41
C VAL A 92 -4.65 2.82 0.65
N ALA A 93 -5.62 1.92 0.66
CA ALA A 93 -6.94 2.18 0.10
C ALA A 93 -7.71 3.16 1.00
N ARG A 94 -8.31 4.20 0.39
CA ARG A 94 -9.15 5.20 1.07
C ARG A 94 -10.59 4.73 1.32
N SER A 95 -11.07 3.75 0.55
CA SER A 95 -12.43 3.21 0.64
C SER A 95 -12.38 1.68 0.60
N GLY A 96 -13.27 1.03 1.35
CA GLY A 96 -13.30 -0.44 1.42
C GLY A 96 -12.11 -1.05 2.17
N GLN A 97 -11.50 -0.28 3.07
CA GLN A 97 -10.26 -0.66 3.73
C GLN A 97 -10.39 -1.98 4.52
N PRO A 98 -9.37 -2.86 4.52
CA PRO A 98 -9.30 -3.99 5.45
C PRO A 98 -9.25 -3.52 6.91
N ASP A 99 -9.45 -4.44 7.85
CA ASP A 99 -9.17 -4.18 9.27
C ASP A 99 -7.66 -4.00 9.49
N HIS A 100 -6.83 -4.76 8.75
CA HIS A 100 -5.37 -4.74 8.87
C HIS A 100 -4.62 -4.69 7.54
N TYR A 101 -3.45 -4.06 7.56
CA TYR A 101 -2.40 -4.27 6.55
C TYR A 101 -1.29 -5.13 7.15
N LEU A 102 -1.03 -6.28 6.53
CA LEU A 102 0.12 -7.13 6.83
C LEU A 102 1.22 -6.85 5.81
N VAL A 103 2.28 -6.21 6.24
CA VAL A 103 3.35 -5.71 5.37
C VAL A 103 4.63 -6.51 5.57
N LEU A 104 5.01 -7.26 4.55
CA LEU A 104 6.30 -7.95 4.44
C LEU A 104 7.27 -7.00 3.75
N THR A 105 8.48 -6.84 4.29
CA THR A 105 9.49 -5.95 3.70
C THR A 105 10.84 -6.63 3.57
N GLY A 106 11.48 -6.43 2.42
CA GLY A 106 12.91 -6.67 2.24
C GLY A 106 13.75 -5.58 2.92
N PRO A 107 15.06 -5.49 2.58
CA PRO A 107 16.00 -4.69 3.33
C PRO A 107 15.72 -3.19 3.28
N VAL A 108 16.14 -2.48 4.34
CA VAL A 108 16.22 -1.01 4.30
C VAL A 108 17.25 -0.61 3.25
N ALA A 109 16.85 0.20 2.29
CA ALA A 109 17.80 0.86 1.41
C ALA A 109 17.65 2.38 1.53
N PRO A 110 18.76 3.14 1.47
CA PRO A 110 18.69 4.59 1.38
C PRO A 110 17.85 5.00 0.17
N ALA A 111 16.91 5.93 0.35
CA ALA A 111 16.26 6.59 -0.77
C ALA A 111 17.33 7.36 -1.55
N GLY A 112 17.68 6.95 -2.78
CA GLY A 112 18.69 7.70 -3.51
C GLY A 112 19.10 7.20 -4.88
N THR A 113 19.34 5.90 -5.11
CA THR A 113 19.70 5.45 -6.47
C THR A 113 19.26 4.00 -6.73
N SER A 114 18.77 3.74 -7.95
CA SER A 114 18.52 2.39 -8.47
C SER A 114 19.79 1.71 -9.02
N ARG A 115 20.91 2.43 -9.12
CA ARG A 115 22.17 1.92 -9.67
C ARG A 115 22.88 1.05 -8.63
N GLY A 116 23.20 -0.19 -9.02
CA GLY A 116 23.98 -1.13 -8.21
C GLY A 116 23.22 -1.82 -7.06
N GLY A 117 21.93 -1.54 -6.88
CA GLY A 117 21.09 -2.20 -5.87
C GLY A 117 20.32 -3.39 -6.45
N VAL A 118 20.21 -4.47 -5.67
CA VAL A 118 19.29 -5.58 -5.93
C VAL A 118 18.09 -5.49 -4.99
N ARG A 119 16.93 -5.96 -5.43
CA ARG A 119 15.73 -6.12 -4.60
C ARG A 119 15.54 -7.62 -4.32
N PRO A 120 16.16 -8.17 -3.27
CA PRO A 120 16.15 -9.59 -3.03
C PRO A 120 14.74 -10.08 -2.70
N TRP A 121 14.45 -11.32 -3.09
CA TRP A 121 13.20 -12.01 -2.80
C TRP A 121 13.23 -12.69 -1.43
N TRP A 122 13.55 -11.92 -0.39
CA TRP A 122 13.46 -12.37 1.01
C TRP A 122 12.64 -11.41 1.85
N VAL A 123 12.15 -11.89 2.98
CA VAL A 123 11.43 -11.09 3.98
C VAL A 123 12.41 -10.78 5.11
N GLU A 124 12.78 -9.52 5.28
CA GLU A 124 13.61 -9.07 6.40
C GLU A 124 12.77 -8.73 7.63
N SER A 125 11.60 -8.12 7.44
CA SER A 125 10.69 -7.81 8.54
C SER A 125 9.23 -7.89 8.13
N VAL A 126 8.38 -8.15 9.12
CA VAL A 126 6.93 -8.15 8.98
C VAL A 126 6.32 -7.12 9.93
N HIS A 127 5.34 -6.38 9.45
CA HIS A 127 4.62 -5.37 10.20
C HIS A 127 3.11 -5.59 10.05
N LEU A 128 2.37 -5.44 11.15
CA LEU A 128 0.92 -5.45 11.14
C LEU A 128 0.42 -4.06 11.54
N PHE A 129 -0.37 -3.43 10.68
CA PHE A 129 -0.96 -2.12 10.91
C PHE A 129 -2.47 -2.24 11.02
N ASP A 130 -3.02 -1.69 12.11
CA ASP A 130 -4.44 -1.36 12.20
C ASP A 130 -4.74 -0.28 11.16
N ALA A 131 -5.63 -0.60 10.22
CA ALA A 131 -5.81 0.22 9.04
C ALA A 131 -6.49 1.55 9.36
N GLY A 132 -7.51 1.52 10.22
CA GLY A 132 -8.25 2.72 10.65
C GLY A 132 -7.34 3.70 11.39
N ARG A 133 -6.50 3.19 12.30
CA ARG A 133 -5.51 3.99 13.00
C ARG A 133 -4.45 4.54 12.06
N LEU A 134 -3.96 3.74 11.11
CA LEU A 134 -2.97 4.18 10.13
C LEU A 134 -3.50 5.34 9.28
N VAL A 135 -4.72 5.24 8.77
CA VAL A 135 -5.35 6.34 8.00
C VAL A 135 -5.50 7.59 8.85
N ALA A 136 -6.06 7.46 10.06
CA ALA A 136 -6.23 8.60 10.95
C ALA A 136 -4.89 9.29 11.25
N GLU A 137 -3.81 8.52 11.46
CA GLU A 137 -2.48 9.07 11.65
C GLU A 137 -1.94 9.77 10.38
N LEU A 138 -2.14 9.21 9.18
CA LEU A 138 -1.71 9.83 7.92
C LEU A 138 -2.47 11.13 7.61
N GLU A 139 -3.77 11.15 7.84
CA GLU A 139 -4.63 12.33 7.67
C GLU A 139 -4.25 13.44 8.65
N SER A 140 -3.99 13.10 9.92
CA SER A 140 -3.55 14.07 10.93
C SER A 140 -2.22 14.77 10.59
N ARG A 141 -1.39 14.13 9.76
CA ARG A 141 -0.08 14.65 9.32
C ARG A 141 -0.17 15.45 8.01
N GLY A 142 -1.37 15.66 7.47
CA GLY A 142 -1.57 16.40 6.23
C GLY A 142 -1.02 15.70 4.98
N SER A 143 -0.82 14.38 5.03
CA SER A 143 -0.31 13.61 3.89
C SER A 143 -1.42 13.38 2.87
N ALA A 144 -1.63 14.38 1.99
CA ALA A 144 -2.53 14.26 0.85
C ALA A 144 -1.94 13.30 -0.19
N SER A 145 -2.37 12.04 -0.21
CA SER A 145 -2.12 11.13 -1.33
C SER A 145 -3.14 11.38 -2.46
N ALA A 146 -2.98 12.48 -3.21
CA ALA A 146 -3.49 12.67 -4.59
C ALA A 146 -3.22 14.12 -5.08
N PRO A 147 -2.91 14.34 -6.38
CA PRO A 147 -2.99 15.67 -6.97
C PRO A 147 -4.46 16.15 -6.98
N PRO A 148 -4.72 17.47 -6.87
CA PRO A 148 -6.08 18.00 -6.91
C PRO A 148 -6.78 17.61 -8.23
N PRO A 149 -8.10 17.34 -8.22
CA PRO A 149 -8.83 17.12 -9.47
C PRO A 149 -8.65 18.35 -10.37
N ALA A 150 -8.39 18.12 -11.66
CA ALA A 150 -8.29 19.17 -12.66
C ALA A 150 -9.52 20.08 -12.53
N SER A 151 -9.27 21.35 -12.20
CA SER A 151 -10.30 22.38 -12.15
C SER A 151 -11.01 22.41 -13.50
N SER A 152 -12.34 22.23 -13.46
CA SER A 152 -13.19 22.49 -14.63
C SER A 152 -12.94 23.91 -15.14
N PRO A 153 -12.92 24.14 -16.47
CA PRO A 153 -12.59 25.46 -17.01
C PRO A 153 -13.65 26.48 -16.61
N PRO A 154 -13.27 27.76 -16.41
CA PRO A 154 -14.19 28.80 -15.99
C PRO A 154 -15.21 29.11 -17.09
N SER A 155 -16.47 28.73 -16.86
CA SER A 155 -17.61 29.30 -17.59
C SER A 155 -17.79 30.75 -17.16
N GLY A 156 -17.42 31.70 -18.03
CA GLY A 156 -17.59 33.10 -17.74
C GLY A 156 -17.64 33.99 -18.98
N ARG A 157 -18.86 34.24 -19.49
CA ARG A 157 -19.23 35.57 -20.01
C ARG A 157 -20.65 35.92 -19.54
N ARG A 158 -20.71 37.09 -18.88
CA ARG A 158 -21.86 37.77 -18.25
C ARG A 158 -22.79 38.46 -19.31
N PRO A 159 -23.68 39.42 -18.96
CA PRO A 159 -25.02 39.27 -18.36
C PRO A 159 -26.10 40.12 -19.11
N ARG A 160 -27.37 40.02 -18.72
CA ARG A 160 -28.48 41.02 -18.84
C ARG A 160 -29.67 40.40 -18.07
N SER A 161 -30.53 41.06 -17.28
CA SER A 161 -30.72 42.44 -16.83
C SER A 161 -31.90 42.44 -15.82
N SER A 162 -31.69 42.96 -14.60
CA SER A 162 -32.59 43.72 -13.68
C SER A 162 -34.06 43.23 -13.37
N PRO A 163 -34.83 43.89 -12.47
CA PRO A 163 -34.83 43.58 -11.03
C PRO A 163 -36.23 43.35 -10.42
N GLY A 164 -36.30 42.82 -9.20
CA GLY A 164 -37.53 42.82 -8.39
C GLY A 164 -37.28 42.51 -6.91
N ARG A 165 -37.60 43.51 -6.06
CA ARG A 165 -38.12 43.48 -4.66
C ARG A 165 -37.98 42.18 -3.84
N SER A 166 -37.86 42.16 -2.51
CA SER A 166 -37.79 43.11 -1.39
C SER A 166 -37.76 42.24 -0.12
N THR A 167 -37.35 42.83 1.01
CA THR A 167 -37.52 42.41 2.43
C THR A 167 -36.60 41.30 2.98
N ARG A 168 -35.62 41.64 3.85
CA ARG A 168 -35.67 41.86 5.33
C ARG A 168 -35.78 40.55 6.14
N ARG A 169 -34.65 40.14 6.75
CA ARG A 169 -34.42 40.02 8.22
C ARG A 169 -33.20 39.11 8.50
N SER A 170 -32.26 39.64 9.28
CA SER A 170 -31.33 38.88 10.15
C SER A 170 -31.73 39.20 11.61
N PRO A 171 -30.99 38.80 12.68
CA PRO A 171 -30.00 37.73 12.89
C PRO A 171 -30.19 36.97 14.24
N SER A 172 -29.37 35.95 14.54
CA SER A 172 -28.80 35.66 15.90
C SER A 172 -27.92 34.38 15.83
N ILE A 173 -26.61 34.41 16.12
CA ILE A 173 -25.93 34.39 17.44
C ILE A 173 -26.14 33.04 18.16
N LEU A 174 -25.14 32.15 18.34
CA LEU A 174 -23.93 32.12 19.21
C LEU A 174 -24.20 31.31 20.49
N ASP A 175 -23.52 30.16 20.64
CA ASP A 175 -23.13 29.44 21.88
C ASP A 175 -22.17 28.30 21.44
N ARG A 176 -20.89 28.10 21.85
CA ARG A 176 -20.14 28.10 23.14
C ARG A 176 -20.76 27.07 24.12
N LEU A 177 -20.16 25.97 24.59
CA LEU A 177 -18.81 25.53 25.08
C LEU A 177 -18.88 23.98 25.37
N PRO A 178 -17.98 23.28 26.11
CA PRO A 178 -16.50 23.17 26.11
C PRO A 178 -15.93 21.70 26.10
N CYS A 179 -14.61 21.64 25.89
CA CYS A 179 -13.56 20.71 26.36
C CYS A 179 -13.90 19.47 27.23
N SER A 180 -13.36 18.30 26.86
CA SER A 180 -12.64 17.44 27.82
C SER A 180 -11.50 16.65 27.15
N ASP A 181 -10.30 16.93 27.65
CA ASP A 181 -9.03 16.25 27.42
C ASP A 181 -9.05 14.88 28.11
N SER A 182 -8.61 13.84 27.40
CA SER A 182 -8.27 12.54 27.97
C SER A 182 -7.09 11.97 27.22
N SER A 183 -5.97 12.66 27.36
CA SER A 183 -4.62 12.17 27.13
C SER A 183 -4.36 10.85 27.87
N ARG A 184 -4.50 9.72 27.16
CA ARG A 184 -3.79 8.48 27.46
C ARG A 184 -2.99 8.02 26.24
N ARG A 185 -1.72 8.43 26.22
CA ARG A 185 -0.67 7.83 25.39
C ARG A 185 -0.54 6.35 25.77
N ARG A 186 -1.24 5.47 25.06
CA ARG A 186 -0.86 4.06 24.96
C ARG A 186 0.08 3.95 23.76
N ARG A 187 1.37 3.78 24.06
CA ARG A 187 2.38 3.45 23.06
C ARG A 187 1.90 2.20 22.33
N SER A 188 1.82 2.25 21.00
CA SER A 188 1.71 1.07 20.17
C SER A 188 2.97 0.24 20.41
N THR A 189 2.82 -0.85 21.14
CA THR A 189 3.81 -1.92 21.13
C THR A 189 3.74 -2.57 19.75
N PRO A 190 4.80 -2.54 18.93
CA PRO A 190 4.86 -3.41 17.77
C PRO A 190 4.82 -4.85 18.28
N ILE A 191 3.98 -5.68 17.65
CA ILE A 191 4.11 -7.13 17.79
C ILE A 191 5.54 -7.46 17.37
N VAL A 192 6.23 -8.17 18.26
CA VAL A 192 7.63 -8.57 18.19
C VAL A 192 7.97 -8.99 16.75
N GLY A 193 8.99 -8.35 16.17
CA GLY A 193 9.55 -8.77 14.90
C GLY A 193 10.12 -10.17 15.06
N THR A 194 9.39 -11.17 14.59
CA THR A 194 9.96 -12.50 14.38
C THR A 194 10.96 -12.36 13.24
N ASP A 195 12.22 -12.64 13.53
CA ASP A 195 13.26 -12.76 12.51
C ASP A 195 12.94 -14.00 11.66
N LEU A 196 12.24 -13.79 10.54
CA LEU A 196 11.83 -14.84 9.61
C LEU A 196 12.98 -15.34 8.71
N ARG A 197 14.22 -14.88 8.94
CA ARG A 197 15.42 -15.37 8.23
C ARG A 197 15.67 -16.88 8.38
N LEU A 198 14.96 -17.55 9.29
CA LEU A 198 15.04 -19.01 9.48
C LEU A 198 13.94 -19.80 8.75
N LEU A 199 13.01 -19.12 8.08
CA LEU A 199 11.87 -19.77 7.39
C LEU A 199 11.84 -19.51 5.87
N LEU A 200 12.76 -18.70 5.32
CA LEU A 200 12.90 -18.41 3.88
C LEU A 200 14.37 -18.43 3.44
#